data_AF-A0A7C5NBS1-F1
#
_entry.id   AF-A0A7C5NBS1-F1
#
_cell.length_a   1.000
_cell.length_b   1.000
_cell.length_c   1.000
_cell.angle_alpha   90.00
_cell.angle_beta   90.00
_cell.angle_gamma   90.00
#
_symmetry.space_group_name_H-M   'P 1'
#
loop_
_entity.id
_entity.type
_entity.pdbx_description
1 polymer ?
#
loop_
_entity_poly.entity_id
_entity_poly.type
_entity_poly.pdbx_seq_one_letter_code
_entity_poly.pdbx_strand_id
1 'polypeptide(L)'
;MPSHRGKQKRAQKQKRKRAAAQKARSSRVDDITRRYLEAQKKAGLGGPKEDLTSVCGYDAEVGPDGPGWLALDEEEQMARVAKYHERIQKPGEEPPNVQRHVGMHVLVEQQIARNQPPEAAQALARLRRDGMSRHDAVHAIGFILTEHMKRAMESRTPVDESAYGRELSQLTLKSWLQLARSILT
;
A
#
# COMPACT_ATOMS: atom_id res chain seq x y z
N MET A 1 20.83 -5.81 49.10
CA MET A 1 21.21 -4.85 48.02
C MET A 1 21.71 -5.60 46.80
N PRO A 2 21.06 -5.54 45.61
CA PRO A 2 21.54 -6.26 44.44
C PRO A 2 22.84 -5.64 43.92
N SER A 3 23.90 -6.44 43.81
CA SER A 3 25.23 -6.04 43.31
C SER A 3 25.16 -5.35 41.94
N HIS A 4 25.85 -4.21 41.82
CA HIS A 4 25.95 -3.39 40.60
C HIS A 4 26.40 -4.21 39.37
N ARG A 5 27.24 -5.23 39.60
CA ARG A 5 27.76 -6.15 38.58
C ARG A 5 26.69 -7.11 38.03
N GLY A 6 25.69 -7.47 38.84
CA GLY A 6 24.55 -8.30 38.44
C GLY A 6 23.54 -7.54 37.57
N LYS A 7 23.32 -6.25 37.84
CA LYS A 7 22.46 -5.37 37.02
C LYS A 7 23.08 -5.14 35.63
N GLN A 8 24.39 -4.91 35.56
CA GLN A 8 25.11 -4.73 34.29
C GLN A 8 25.07 -5.99 33.39
N LYS A 9 25.30 -7.18 33.96
CA LYS A 9 25.21 -8.45 33.20
C LYS A 9 23.80 -8.72 32.66
N ARG A 10 22.75 -8.41 33.43
CA ARG A 10 21.35 -8.53 32.98
C ARG A 10 21.02 -7.56 31.84
N ALA A 11 21.42 -6.30 31.96
CA ALA A 11 21.23 -5.29 30.90
C ALA A 11 21.95 -5.70 29.60
N GLN A 12 23.17 -6.21 29.69
CA GLN A 12 23.94 -6.67 28.52
C GLN A 12 23.33 -7.91 27.85
N LYS A 13 22.81 -8.88 28.64
CA LYS A 13 22.06 -10.03 28.12
C LYS A 13 20.78 -9.59 27.40
N GLN A 14 20.05 -8.62 27.97
CA GLN A 14 18.82 -8.08 27.38
C GLN A 14 19.09 -7.31 26.08
N LYS A 15 20.17 -6.53 26.03
CA LYS A 15 20.62 -5.83 24.81
C LYS A 15 20.96 -6.81 23.68
N ARG A 16 21.71 -7.89 23.98
CA ARG A 16 22.03 -8.95 22.99
C ARG A 16 20.78 -9.66 22.48
N LYS A 17 19.82 -9.98 23.35
CA LYS A 17 18.55 -10.60 22.97
C LYS A 17 17.74 -9.69 22.03
N ARG A 18 17.65 -8.39 22.32
CA ARG A 18 16.97 -7.40 21.45
C ARG A 18 17.65 -7.28 20.08
N ALA A 19 18.97 -7.20 20.04
CA ALA A 19 19.73 -7.14 18.79
C ALA A 19 19.55 -8.39 17.93
N ALA A 20 19.56 -9.59 18.54
CA ALA A 20 19.31 -10.84 17.83
C ALA A 20 17.88 -10.90 17.25
N ALA A 21 16.88 -10.46 18.03
CA ALA A 21 15.49 -10.39 17.57
C ALA A 21 15.31 -9.39 16.41
N GLN A 22 15.95 -8.22 16.47
CA GLN A 22 15.93 -7.24 15.39
C GLN A 22 16.58 -7.77 14.11
N LYS A 23 17.73 -8.46 14.23
CA LYS A 23 18.40 -9.10 13.09
C LYS A 23 17.52 -10.18 12.44
N ALA A 24 16.90 -11.03 13.25
CA ALA A 24 15.98 -12.06 12.76
C ALA A 24 14.74 -11.45 12.06
N ARG A 25 14.18 -10.36 12.61
CA ARG A 25 13.08 -9.63 11.99
C ARG A 25 13.49 -9.03 10.64
N SER A 26 14.65 -8.36 10.55
CA SER A 26 15.12 -7.80 9.27
C SER A 26 15.31 -8.89 8.22
N SER A 27 16.04 -9.95 8.55
CA SER A 27 16.29 -11.06 7.62
C SER A 27 15.01 -11.69 7.08
N ARG A 28 13.94 -11.73 7.90
CA ARG A 28 12.64 -12.25 7.49
C ARG A 28 11.88 -11.30 6.56
N VAL A 29 11.96 -9.98 6.81
CA VAL A 29 11.37 -8.98 5.90
C VAL A 29 12.09 -9.00 4.56
N ASP A 30 13.42 -9.19 4.57
CA ASP A 30 14.23 -9.30 3.34
C ASP A 30 13.83 -10.55 2.53
N ASP A 31 13.53 -11.68 3.19
CA ASP A 31 12.99 -12.89 2.53
C ASP A 31 11.60 -12.67 1.92
N ILE A 32 10.67 -12.01 2.63
CA ILE A 32 9.35 -11.69 2.09
C ILE A 32 9.45 -10.77 0.87
N THR A 33 10.30 -9.75 0.97
CA THR A 33 10.53 -8.81 -0.13
C THR A 33 11.05 -9.55 -1.35
N ARG A 34 12.02 -10.46 -1.16
CA ARG A 34 12.53 -11.29 -2.25
C ARG A 34 11.43 -12.13 -2.89
N ARG A 35 10.62 -12.84 -2.10
CA ARG A 35 9.52 -13.67 -2.60
C ARG A 35 8.47 -12.87 -3.34
N TYR A 36 8.13 -11.68 -2.83
CA TYR A 36 7.21 -10.76 -3.52
C TYR A 36 7.77 -10.38 -4.89
N LEU A 37 9.03 -9.96 -4.97
CA LEU A 37 9.67 -9.58 -6.22
C LEU A 37 9.80 -10.76 -7.19
N GLU A 38 10.08 -11.96 -6.69
CA GLU A 38 10.10 -13.19 -7.50
C GLU A 38 8.70 -13.53 -8.03
N ALA A 39 7.65 -13.39 -7.21
CA ALA A 39 6.27 -13.60 -7.63
C ALA A 39 5.85 -12.58 -8.69
N GLN A 40 6.17 -11.30 -8.51
CA GLN A 40 5.93 -10.24 -9.51
C GLN A 40 6.69 -10.51 -10.82
N LYS A 41 7.96 -10.93 -10.75
CA LYS A 41 8.73 -11.34 -11.93
C LYS A 41 8.14 -12.56 -12.64
N LYS A 42 7.64 -13.55 -11.87
CA LYS A 42 7.04 -14.78 -12.41
C LYS A 42 5.65 -14.55 -12.99
N ALA A 43 4.85 -13.69 -12.37
CA ALA A 43 3.63 -13.17 -12.96
C ALA A 43 3.92 -12.42 -14.27
N GLY A 44 5.19 -12.05 -14.49
CA GLY A 44 5.62 -11.21 -15.59
C GLY A 44 5.08 -9.81 -15.39
N LEU A 45 5.39 -8.91 -16.30
CA LEU A 45 4.57 -7.73 -16.59
C LEU A 45 3.22 -8.17 -17.19
N GLY A 46 2.59 -9.17 -16.57
CA GLY A 46 1.42 -9.92 -16.99
C GLY A 46 0.20 -9.34 -16.31
N GLY A 47 -0.05 -8.06 -16.58
CA GLY A 47 -1.42 -7.61 -16.63
C GLY A 47 -2.24 -8.58 -17.51
N PRO A 48 -3.56 -8.61 -17.34
CA PRO A 48 -4.45 -9.33 -18.23
C PRO A 48 -3.97 -9.22 -19.68
N LYS A 49 -3.91 -10.35 -20.40
CA LYS A 49 -3.49 -10.36 -21.82
C LYS A 49 -4.41 -9.53 -22.72
N GLU A 50 -5.57 -9.18 -22.18
CA GLU A 50 -6.57 -8.30 -22.73
C GLU A 50 -6.24 -6.84 -22.38
N ASP A 51 -6.40 -5.95 -23.35
CA ASP A 51 -6.29 -4.51 -23.12
C ASP A 51 -7.45 -4.03 -22.23
N LEU A 52 -7.24 -4.08 -20.91
CA LEU A 52 -8.25 -3.65 -19.95
C LEU A 52 -8.47 -2.15 -19.95
N THR A 53 -7.52 -1.35 -20.46
CA THR A 53 -7.78 0.07 -20.66
C THR A 53 -8.88 0.26 -21.70
N SER A 54 -8.83 -0.47 -22.81
CA SER A 54 -9.90 -0.43 -23.81
C SER A 54 -11.21 -1.07 -23.33
N VAL A 55 -11.14 -2.16 -22.56
CA VAL A 55 -12.35 -2.91 -22.15
C VAL A 55 -13.07 -2.24 -20.98
N CYS A 56 -12.32 -1.79 -19.98
CA CYS A 56 -12.85 -1.22 -18.75
C CYS A 56 -12.80 0.30 -18.72
N GLY A 57 -12.09 0.95 -19.64
CA GLY A 57 -11.79 2.39 -19.55
C GLY A 57 -10.80 2.73 -18.42
N TYR A 58 -10.21 1.71 -17.80
CA TYR A 58 -9.29 1.79 -16.65
C TYR A 58 -8.47 0.49 -16.52
N ASP A 59 -7.18 0.65 -16.25
CA ASP A 59 -6.26 -0.43 -15.89
C ASP A 59 -5.38 0.04 -14.73
N ALA A 60 -5.46 -0.62 -13.57
CA ALA A 60 -4.70 -0.21 -12.39
C ALA A 60 -3.18 -0.45 -12.53
N GLU A 61 -2.75 -1.31 -13.45
CA GLU A 61 -1.33 -1.56 -13.74
C GLU A 61 -0.70 -0.46 -14.62
N VAL A 62 -1.52 0.22 -15.42
CA VAL A 62 -1.10 1.34 -16.28
C VAL A 62 -1.36 2.69 -15.61
N GLY A 63 -2.56 2.84 -15.04
CA GLY A 63 -3.10 4.10 -14.53
C GLY A 63 -3.90 4.85 -15.59
N PRO A 64 -4.86 5.70 -15.16
CA PRO A 64 -5.66 6.49 -16.09
C PRO A 64 -4.88 7.73 -16.58
N ASP A 65 -5.32 8.32 -17.69
CA ASP A 65 -4.90 9.67 -18.07
C ASP A 65 -5.43 10.67 -17.03
N GLY A 66 -4.57 11.52 -16.47
CA GLY A 66 -4.93 12.41 -15.36
C GLY A 66 -6.07 13.38 -15.71
N PRO A 67 -5.94 14.21 -16.76
CA PRO A 67 -7.00 15.11 -17.19
C PRO A 67 -8.29 14.38 -17.58
N GLY A 68 -8.19 13.31 -18.36
CA GLY A 68 -9.33 12.49 -18.77
C GLY A 68 -10.05 11.85 -17.59
N TRP A 69 -9.30 11.36 -16.60
CA TRP A 69 -9.84 10.80 -15.36
C TRP A 69 -10.63 11.83 -14.57
N LEU A 70 -10.03 13.01 -14.35
CA LEU A 70 -10.64 14.09 -13.56
C LEU A 70 -11.84 14.74 -14.24
N ALA A 71 -12.01 14.55 -15.55
CA ALA A 71 -13.17 15.02 -16.29
C ALA A 71 -14.40 14.09 -16.16
N LEU A 72 -14.20 12.84 -15.72
CA LEU A 72 -15.29 11.92 -15.41
C LEU A 72 -15.95 12.32 -14.09
N ASP A 73 -17.25 12.06 -13.96
CA ASP A 73 -17.90 12.07 -12.65
C ASP A 73 -17.44 10.86 -11.80
N GLU A 74 -17.71 10.94 -10.51
CA GLU A 74 -17.27 9.91 -9.55
C GLU A 74 -17.95 8.56 -9.82
N GLU A 75 -19.19 8.55 -10.30
CA GLU A 75 -19.93 7.31 -10.61
C GLU A 75 -19.27 6.54 -11.75
N GLU A 76 -18.90 7.23 -12.83
CA GLU A 76 -18.18 6.66 -13.96
C GLU A 76 -16.76 6.20 -13.56
N GLN A 77 -16.06 6.96 -12.72
CA GLN A 77 -14.77 6.53 -12.16
C GLN A 77 -14.92 5.23 -11.36
N MET A 78 -15.91 5.16 -10.48
CA MET A 78 -16.19 3.96 -9.69
C MET A 78 -16.59 2.77 -10.56
N ALA A 79 -17.43 2.98 -11.58
CA ALA A 79 -17.87 1.93 -12.49
C ALA A 79 -16.69 1.30 -13.25
N ARG A 80 -15.75 2.11 -13.75
CA ARG A 80 -14.56 1.63 -14.47
C ARG A 80 -13.63 0.80 -13.57
N VAL A 81 -13.40 1.27 -12.34
CA VAL A 81 -12.60 0.54 -11.35
C VAL A 81 -13.28 -0.77 -10.95
N ALA A 82 -14.60 -0.75 -10.71
CA ALA A 82 -15.36 -1.96 -10.38
C ALA A 82 -15.27 -3.01 -11.50
N LYS A 83 -15.45 -2.57 -12.75
CA LYS A 83 -15.34 -3.44 -13.94
C LYS A 83 -13.93 -4.01 -14.12
N TYR A 84 -12.89 -3.23 -13.84
CA TYR A 84 -11.52 -3.74 -13.81
C TYR A 84 -11.36 -4.87 -12.79
N HIS A 85 -11.80 -4.67 -11.54
CA HIS A 85 -11.70 -5.69 -10.50
C HIS A 85 -12.52 -6.95 -10.82
N GLU A 86 -13.72 -6.81 -11.37
CA GLU A 86 -14.53 -7.95 -11.84
C GLU A 86 -13.77 -8.84 -12.83
N ARG A 87 -12.90 -8.26 -13.66
CA ARG A 87 -12.13 -9.00 -14.69
C ARG A 87 -10.91 -9.71 -14.14
N ILE A 88 -10.23 -9.13 -13.15
CA ILE A 88 -8.95 -9.65 -12.65
C ILE A 88 -9.09 -10.49 -11.37
N GLN A 89 -10.22 -10.34 -10.67
CA GLN A 89 -10.45 -11.00 -9.41
C GLN A 89 -10.79 -12.48 -9.62
N LYS A 90 -10.20 -13.33 -8.78
CA LYS A 90 -10.55 -14.74 -8.73
C LYS A 90 -11.81 -14.93 -7.89
N PRO A 91 -12.67 -15.92 -8.21
CA PRO A 91 -13.82 -16.26 -7.39
C PRO A 91 -13.41 -16.56 -5.94
N GLY A 92 -14.07 -15.94 -4.97
CA GLY A 92 -13.80 -16.12 -3.54
C GLY A 92 -12.68 -15.23 -2.97
N GLU A 93 -12.10 -14.35 -3.79
CA GLU A 93 -11.10 -13.35 -3.37
C GLU A 93 -11.69 -11.93 -3.33
N GLU A 94 -13.02 -11.79 -3.26
CA GLU A 94 -13.72 -10.50 -3.24
C GLU A 94 -13.36 -9.67 -1.98
N PRO A 95 -13.16 -8.35 -2.10
CA PRO A 95 -12.97 -7.52 -0.92
C PRO A 95 -14.24 -7.55 -0.06
N PRO A 96 -14.13 -7.44 1.28
CA PRO A 96 -15.29 -7.47 2.18
C PRO A 96 -16.38 -6.44 1.87
N ASN A 97 -16.00 -5.31 1.24
CA ASN A 97 -16.93 -4.32 0.72
C ASN A 97 -16.38 -3.74 -0.59
N VAL A 98 -16.94 -4.19 -1.72
CA VAL A 98 -16.53 -3.78 -3.08
C VAL A 98 -16.65 -2.27 -3.26
N GLN A 99 -17.74 -1.66 -2.81
CA GLN A 99 -17.96 -0.22 -3.00
C GLN A 99 -16.91 0.63 -2.29
N ARG A 100 -16.54 0.28 -1.05
CA ARG A 100 -15.46 0.96 -0.31
C ARG A 100 -14.10 0.74 -0.96
N HIS A 101 -13.83 -0.47 -1.42
CA HIS A 101 -12.58 -0.80 -2.12
C HIS A 101 -12.43 -0.01 -3.42
N VAL A 102 -13.50 0.06 -4.21
CA VAL A 102 -13.57 0.84 -5.45
C VAL A 102 -13.41 2.34 -5.17
N GLY A 103 -14.15 2.87 -4.20
CA GLY A 103 -14.02 4.28 -3.80
C GLY A 103 -12.61 4.63 -3.33
N MET A 104 -11.91 3.70 -2.68
CA MET A 104 -10.51 3.89 -2.28
C MET A 104 -9.61 4.06 -3.51
N HIS A 105 -9.70 3.17 -4.49
CA HIS A 105 -8.98 3.32 -5.76
C HIS A 105 -9.22 4.70 -6.38
N VAL A 106 -10.48 5.09 -6.50
CA VAL A 106 -10.88 6.38 -7.09
C VAL A 106 -10.22 7.54 -6.35
N LEU A 107 -10.27 7.57 -5.02
CA LEU A 107 -9.65 8.63 -4.21
C LEU A 107 -8.13 8.71 -4.43
N VAL A 108 -7.44 7.57 -4.47
CA VAL A 108 -5.98 7.55 -4.70
C VAL A 108 -5.63 8.01 -6.11
N GLU A 109 -6.36 7.53 -7.12
CA GLU A 109 -6.15 7.96 -8.50
C GLU A 109 -6.41 9.46 -8.68
N GLN A 110 -7.44 9.99 -8.02
CA GLN A 110 -7.70 11.43 -7.97
C GLN A 110 -6.56 12.20 -7.30
N GLN A 111 -6.00 11.73 -6.18
CA GLN A 111 -4.85 12.35 -5.51
C GLN A 111 -3.61 12.37 -6.41
N ILE A 112 -3.35 11.27 -7.11
CA ILE A 112 -2.23 11.15 -8.06
C ILE A 112 -2.44 12.10 -9.24
N ALA A 113 -3.63 12.09 -9.86
CA ALA A 113 -3.95 12.92 -11.01
C ALA A 113 -3.91 14.42 -10.70
N ARG A 114 -4.37 14.83 -9.50
CA ARG A 114 -4.30 16.23 -9.03
C ARG A 114 -2.93 16.60 -8.46
N ASN A 115 -2.06 15.63 -8.23
CA ASN A 115 -0.81 15.78 -7.49
C ASN A 115 -1.04 16.43 -6.11
N GLN A 116 -2.10 15.99 -5.41
CA GLN A 116 -2.59 16.55 -4.16
C GLN A 116 -3.05 15.42 -3.21
N PRO A 117 -2.30 15.10 -2.14
CA PRO A 117 -0.97 15.64 -1.85
C PRO A 117 0.08 15.12 -2.86
N PRO A 118 1.15 15.88 -3.16
CA PRO A 118 2.19 15.44 -4.10
C PRO A 118 2.90 14.16 -3.62
N GLU A 119 2.90 13.91 -2.31
CA GLU A 119 3.45 12.71 -1.69
C GLU A 119 2.78 11.42 -2.21
N ALA A 120 1.52 11.47 -2.67
CA ALA A 120 0.85 10.30 -3.25
C ALA A 120 1.51 9.86 -4.57
N ALA A 121 1.71 10.81 -5.49
CA ALA A 121 2.41 10.54 -6.75
C ALA A 121 3.87 10.15 -6.52
N GLN A 122 4.55 10.80 -5.56
CA GLN A 122 5.93 10.46 -5.19
C GLN A 122 6.04 9.05 -4.56
N ALA A 123 5.07 8.66 -3.71
CA ALA A 123 5.01 7.33 -3.14
C ALA A 123 4.80 6.27 -4.24
N LEU A 124 3.87 6.50 -5.17
CA LEU A 124 3.64 5.62 -6.31
C LEU A 124 4.94 5.41 -7.12
N ALA A 125 5.60 6.51 -7.51
CA ALA A 125 6.84 6.44 -8.28
C ALA A 125 7.95 5.66 -7.54
N ARG A 126 8.09 5.89 -6.23
CA ARG A 126 9.07 5.20 -5.39
C ARG A 126 8.78 3.70 -5.29
N LEU A 127 7.54 3.31 -5.02
CA LEU A 127 7.14 1.91 -4.89
C LEU A 127 7.34 1.14 -6.20
N ARG A 128 6.97 1.73 -7.34
CA ARG A 128 7.19 1.12 -8.65
C ARG A 128 8.67 0.96 -8.97
N ARG A 129 9.50 1.96 -8.65
CA ARG A 129 10.96 1.86 -8.81
C ARG A 129 11.55 0.72 -7.97
N ASP A 130 10.96 0.43 -6.82
CA ASP A 130 11.35 -0.69 -5.96
C ASP A 130 10.81 -2.06 -6.45
N GLY A 131 10.08 -2.09 -7.56
CA GLY A 131 9.56 -3.31 -8.21
C GLY A 131 8.15 -3.71 -7.79
N MET A 132 7.40 -2.83 -7.13
CA MET A 132 5.97 -3.04 -6.84
C MET A 132 5.13 -2.84 -8.11
N SER A 133 4.09 -3.67 -8.29
CA SER A 133 3.09 -3.43 -9.34
C SER A 133 2.39 -2.08 -9.10
N ARG A 134 1.85 -1.46 -10.15
CA ARG A 134 1.19 -0.16 -9.96
C ARG A 134 -0.10 -0.35 -9.16
N HIS A 135 -0.81 -1.45 -9.40
CA HIS A 135 -2.00 -1.82 -8.65
C HIS A 135 -1.71 -2.00 -7.15
N ASP A 136 -0.67 -2.76 -6.81
CA ASP A 136 -0.26 -2.96 -5.41
C ASP A 136 0.16 -1.65 -4.74
N ALA A 137 0.79 -0.74 -5.50
CA ALA A 137 1.17 0.58 -4.99
C ALA A 137 -0.05 1.46 -4.68
N VAL A 138 -1.08 1.42 -5.53
CA VAL A 138 -2.38 2.07 -5.24
C VAL A 138 -3.02 1.49 -3.97
N HIS A 139 -2.99 0.18 -3.79
CA HIS A 139 -3.45 -0.46 -2.55
C HIS A 139 -2.66 0.00 -1.32
N ALA A 140 -1.34 0.09 -1.43
CA ALA A 140 -0.49 0.52 -0.32
C ALA A 140 -0.75 1.98 0.10
N ILE A 141 -0.96 2.88 -0.87
CA ILE A 141 -1.34 4.27 -0.61
C ILE A 141 -2.75 4.34 -0.02
N GLY A 142 -3.70 3.59 -0.59
CA GLY A 142 -5.09 3.51 -0.12
C GLY A 142 -5.17 3.04 1.34
N PHE A 143 -4.38 2.04 1.72
CA PHE A 143 -4.31 1.59 3.11
C PHE A 143 -3.94 2.72 4.08
N ILE A 144 -2.90 3.50 3.77
CA ILE A 144 -2.53 4.67 4.59
C ILE A 144 -3.69 5.66 4.66
N LEU A 145 -4.33 5.98 3.52
CA LEU A 145 -5.48 6.90 3.53
C LEU A 145 -6.60 6.39 4.44
N THR A 146 -6.97 5.10 4.37
CA THR A 146 -8.02 4.53 5.22
C THR A 146 -7.68 4.61 6.71
N GLU A 147 -6.42 4.41 7.10
CA GLU A 147 -6.00 4.52 8.50
C GLU A 147 -6.12 5.95 9.02
N HIS A 148 -5.78 6.94 8.20
CA HIS A 148 -5.96 8.35 8.55
C HIS A 148 -7.44 8.75 8.63
N MET A 149 -8.27 8.31 7.68
CA MET A 149 -9.72 8.54 7.70
C MET A 149 -10.36 7.91 8.94
N LYS A 150 -9.99 6.66 9.26
CA LYS A 150 -10.48 5.97 10.45
C LYS A 150 -10.12 6.73 11.74
N ARG A 151 -8.86 7.15 11.90
CA ARG A 151 -8.43 7.95 13.05
C ARG A 151 -9.20 9.27 13.17
N ALA A 152 -9.41 9.96 12.05
CA ALA A 152 -10.18 11.20 11.99
C ALA A 152 -11.64 10.99 12.44
N MET A 153 -12.29 9.92 11.95
CA MET A 153 -13.66 9.55 12.34
C MET A 153 -13.76 9.19 13.83
N GLU A 154 -12.85 8.37 14.35
CA GLU A 154 -12.84 7.95 15.77
C GLU A 154 -12.61 9.14 16.72
N SER A 155 -11.71 10.04 16.33
CA SER A 155 -11.39 11.25 17.12
C SER A 155 -12.37 12.41 16.88
N ARG A 156 -13.27 12.29 15.90
CA ARG A 156 -14.16 13.38 15.43
C ARG A 156 -13.40 14.66 15.09
N THR A 157 -12.24 14.52 14.45
CA THR A 157 -11.42 15.63 13.98
C THR A 157 -11.21 15.53 12.46
N PRO A 158 -10.86 16.63 11.77
CA PRO A 158 -10.43 16.55 10.37
C PRO A 158 -9.21 15.65 10.20
N VAL A 159 -9.02 15.14 8.99
CA VAL A 159 -7.81 14.37 8.64
C VAL A 159 -6.57 15.28 8.80
N ASP A 160 -5.55 14.81 9.50
CA ASP A 160 -4.25 15.48 9.56
C ASP A 160 -3.50 15.23 8.25
N GLU A 161 -3.72 16.12 7.28
CA GLU A 161 -3.09 16.05 5.95
C GLU A 161 -1.56 16.05 6.02
N SER A 162 -0.99 16.78 6.99
CA SER A 162 0.46 16.83 7.18
C SER A 162 1.01 15.49 7.68
N ALA A 163 0.31 14.83 8.60
CA ALA A 163 0.66 13.48 9.03
C ALA A 163 0.48 12.46 7.89
N TYR A 164 -0.58 12.58 7.10
CA TYR A 164 -0.81 11.75 5.93
C TYR A 164 0.34 11.86 4.92
N GLY A 165 0.73 13.07 4.51
CA GLY A 165 1.86 13.29 3.60
C GLY A 165 3.20 12.76 4.15
N ARG A 166 3.47 12.95 5.44
CA ARG A 166 4.68 12.38 6.08
C ARG A 166 4.71 10.86 6.06
N GLU A 167 3.57 10.20 6.25
CA GLU A 167 3.49 8.74 6.24
C GLU A 167 3.63 8.20 4.81
N LEU A 168 2.98 8.84 3.83
CA LEU A 168 3.19 8.55 2.41
C LEU A 168 4.65 8.70 2.00
N SER A 169 5.37 9.71 2.49
CA SER A 169 6.79 9.92 2.18
C SER A 169 7.69 8.80 2.70
N GLN A 170 7.28 8.13 3.78
CA GLN A 170 8.03 7.02 4.39
C GLN A 170 7.63 5.65 3.83
N LEU A 171 6.56 5.57 3.05
CA LEU A 171 6.07 4.32 2.47
C LEU A 171 7.10 3.74 1.48
N THR A 172 7.58 2.53 1.75
CA THR A 172 8.50 1.78 0.88
C THR A 172 7.93 0.38 0.65
N LEU A 173 8.43 -0.35 -0.35
CA LEU A 173 8.05 -1.74 -0.55
C LEU A 173 8.26 -2.56 0.74
N LYS A 174 9.38 -2.33 1.42
CA LYS A 174 9.72 -3.01 2.68
C LYS A 174 8.74 -2.69 3.80
N SER A 175 8.37 -1.42 3.99
CA SER A 175 7.42 -1.04 5.04
C SER A 175 6.01 -1.55 4.74
N TRP A 176 5.58 -1.54 3.46
CA TRP A 176 4.30 -2.10 3.04
C TRP A 176 4.20 -3.60 3.31
N LEU A 177 5.17 -4.41 2.87
CA LEU A 177 5.15 -5.86 3.09
C LEU A 177 5.18 -6.24 4.58
N GLN A 178 5.80 -5.39 5.40
CA GLN A 178 5.75 -5.55 6.85
C GLN A 178 4.35 -5.30 7.42
N LEU A 179 3.64 -4.27 6.92
CA LEU A 179 2.27 -3.92 7.31
C LEU A 179 1.24 -4.95 6.82
N ALA A 180 1.28 -5.32 5.54
CA ALA A 180 0.39 -6.30 4.93
C ALA A 180 0.39 -7.64 5.69
N ARG A 181 1.56 -8.05 6.18
CA ARG A 181 1.68 -9.25 7.02
C ARG A 181 0.98 -9.11 8.36
N SER A 182 1.07 -7.97 9.04
CA SER A 182 0.41 -7.78 10.35
C SER A 182 -1.11 -7.74 10.27
N ILE A 183 -1.68 -7.54 9.08
CA ILE A 183 -3.12 -7.52 8.84
C ILE A 183 -3.67 -8.93 8.58
N LEU A 184 -2.83 -9.84 8.04
CA LEU A 184 -3.18 -11.21 7.68
C LEU A 184 -2.85 -12.25 8.77
N THR A 185 -2.38 -11.84 9.94
CA THR A 185 -2.04 -12.71 11.09
C THR A 185 -2.78 -12.30 12.34
#